data_AF-A0AAV0W9R6-F1
#
_entry.id   AF-A0AAV0W9R6-F1
#
_cell.length_a   1.000
_cell.length_b   1.000
_cell.length_c   1.000
_cell.angle_alpha   90.00
_cell.angle_beta   90.00
_cell.angle_gamma   90.00
#
_symmetry.space_group_name_H-M   'P 1'
#
loop_
_entity.id
_entity.type
_entity.pdbx_description
1 polymer ?
#
loop_
_entity_poly.entity_id
_entity_poly.type
_entity_poly.pdbx_seq_one_letter_code
_entity_poly.pdbx_strand_id
1 'polypeptide(L)' 'MKRRQARAKLEAVRKIPKNRQKYLYKSRHKHAMNRIRGEGGRFHSGSLDRINMKTVEIEQNQQYPFICSTNSKGITHII' A
#
# COMPACT_ATOMS: atom_id res chain seq x y z
N MET A 1 -13.75 33.55 -20.18
CA MET A 1 -12.85 34.22 -19.20
C MET A 1 -13.23 34.10 -17.72
N LYS A 2 -14.51 33.90 -17.33
CA LYS A 2 -14.95 33.89 -15.91
C LYS A 2 -14.16 32.96 -14.97
N ARG A 3 -13.75 31.78 -15.43
CA ARG A 3 -12.96 30.81 -14.63
C ARG A 3 -11.58 31.33 -14.22
N ARG A 4 -10.93 32.12 -15.09
CA ARG A 4 -9.60 32.70 -14.81
C ARG A 4 -9.66 33.71 -13.68
N GLN A 5 -10.65 34.62 -13.72
CA GLN A 5 -10.88 35.59 -12.65
C GLN A 5 -11.24 34.90 -11.32
N ALA A 6 -12.08 33.85 -11.36
CA ALA A 6 -12.42 33.08 -10.18
C ALA A 6 -11.19 32.39 -9.55
N ARG A 7 -10.31 31.81 -10.37
CA ARG A 7 -9.06 31.20 -9.89
C ARG A 7 -8.11 32.25 -9.31
N ALA A 8 -7.93 33.40 -9.96
CA ALA A 8 -7.09 34.50 -9.46
C ALA A 8 -7.56 35.00 -8.09
N LYS A 9 -8.89 35.11 -7.88
CA LYS A 9 -9.46 35.45 -6.56
C LYS A 9 -9.12 34.41 -5.49
N LEU A 10 -9.22 33.11 -5.81
CA LEU A 10 -8.89 32.03 -4.86
C LEU A 10 -7.38 31.94 -4.56
N GLU A 11 -6.54 32.27 -5.53
CA GLU A 11 -5.08 32.36 -5.36
C GLU A 11 -4.69 33.54 -4.47
N ALA A 12 -5.33 34.70 -4.62
CA ALA A 12 -5.12 35.87 -3.76
C ALA A 12 -5.51 35.59 -2.29
N VAL A 13 -6.60 34.85 -2.08
CA VAL A 13 -7.04 34.38 -0.75
C VAL A 13 -6.18 33.20 -0.23
N ARG A 14 -5.17 32.75 -1.00
CA ARG A 14 -4.29 31.60 -0.70
C ARG A 14 -5.01 30.28 -0.44
N LYS A 15 -6.23 30.13 -0.99
CA LYS A 15 -7.03 28.90 -0.84
C LYS A 15 -6.53 27.76 -1.74
N ILE A 16 -5.75 28.08 -2.76
CA ILE A 16 -5.10 27.11 -3.66
C ILE A 16 -3.61 27.03 -3.30
N PRO A 17 -3.09 25.86 -2.89
CA PRO A 17 -1.68 25.70 -2.61
C PRO A 17 -0.86 25.76 -3.90
N LYS A 18 0.24 26.52 -3.89
CA LYS A 18 1.14 26.66 -5.04
C LYS A 18 1.92 25.37 -5.32
N ASN A 19 2.34 24.67 -4.26
CA ASN A 19 3.10 23.44 -4.32
C ASN A 19 2.30 22.26 -3.77
N ARG A 20 2.54 21.06 -4.30
CA ARG A 20 1.94 19.83 -3.80
C ARG A 20 2.80 19.24 -2.68
N GLN A 21 2.16 18.76 -1.63
CA GLN A 21 2.83 18.01 -0.58
C GLN A 21 3.22 16.60 -1.07
N LYS A 22 4.33 16.07 -0.56
CA LYS A 22 4.78 14.69 -0.85
C LYS A 22 3.74 13.64 -0.40
N TYR A 23 3.07 13.91 0.72
CA TYR A 23 1.96 13.13 1.23
C TYR A 23 0.98 14.08 1.92
N LEU A 24 -0.31 13.79 1.82
CA LEU A 24 -1.36 14.62 2.42
C LEU A 24 -1.53 14.34 3.93
N TYR A 25 -1.34 13.08 4.35
CA TYR A 25 -1.57 12.66 5.74
C TYR A 25 -0.42 11.82 6.27
N LYS A 26 0.06 12.16 7.48
CA LYS A 26 1.18 11.47 8.13
C LYS A 26 0.86 10.01 8.45
N SER A 27 -0.35 9.72 8.92
CA SER A 27 -0.81 8.37 9.22
C SER A 27 -0.82 7.47 7.98
N ARG A 28 -1.33 7.97 6.84
CA ARG A 28 -1.34 7.23 5.58
C ARG A 28 0.07 6.95 5.06
N HIS A 29 0.98 7.92 5.20
CA HIS A 29 2.38 7.70 4.86
C HIS A 29 3.00 6.60 5.73
N LYS A 30 2.81 6.66 7.06
CA LYS A 30 3.25 5.60 7.99
C LYS A 30 2.67 4.23 7.62
N HIS A 31 1.37 4.17 7.32
CA HIS A 31 0.71 2.95 6.86
C HIS A 31 1.37 2.38 5.60
N ALA A 32 1.58 3.20 4.57
CA ALA A 32 2.22 2.77 3.32
C ALA A 32 3.67 2.31 3.52
N MET A 33 4.42 2.88 4.47
CA MET A 33 5.78 2.44 4.81
C MET A 33 5.78 1.09 5.51
N ASN A 34 4.83 0.85 6.42
CA ASN A 34 4.76 -0.38 7.22
C ASN A 34 4.12 -1.56 6.46
N ARG A 35 3.55 -1.34 5.27
CA ARG A 35 2.97 -2.42 4.47
C ARG A 35 4.06 -3.33 3.92
N ILE A 36 3.77 -4.63 3.96
CA ILE A 36 4.61 -5.65 3.36
C ILE A 36 4.65 -5.47 1.84
N ARG A 37 5.85 -5.56 1.29
CA ARG A 37 6.14 -5.44 -0.14
C ARG A 37 6.67 -6.76 -0.67
N GLY A 38 6.24 -7.12 -1.87
CA GLY A 38 6.87 -8.19 -2.63
C GLY A 38 8.05 -7.68 -3.45
N GLU A 39 8.60 -8.57 -4.27
CA GLU A 39 9.62 -8.22 -5.26
C GLU A 39 9.11 -7.11 -6.20
N GLY A 40 9.99 -6.18 -6.58
CA GLY A 40 9.62 -5.01 -7.40
C GLY A 40 8.83 -3.92 -6.68
N GLY A 41 8.76 -3.96 -5.33
CA GLY A 41 8.22 -2.86 -4.52
C GLY A 41 6.70 -2.74 -4.50
N ARG A 42 5.99 -3.67 -5.15
CA ARG A 42 4.53 -3.77 -5.14
C ARG A 42 4.05 -4.21 -3.77
N PHE A 43 2.90 -3.69 -3.36
CA PHE A 43 2.27 -4.20 -2.16
C PHE A 43 1.76 -5.63 -2.39
N HIS A 44 1.94 -6.49 -1.38
CA HIS A 44 1.43 -7.85 -1.45
C HIS A 44 -0.11 -7.86 -1.45
N SER A 45 -0.70 -8.72 -2.29
CA SER A 45 -2.16 -8.87 -2.45
C SER A 45 -2.79 -9.84 -1.44
N GLY A 46 -1.98 -10.67 -0.78
CA GLY A 46 -2.43 -11.65 0.21
C GLY A 46 -2.54 -11.09 1.62
N SER A 47 -3.45 -11.65 2.41
CA SER A 47 -3.53 -11.44 3.85
C SER A 47 -2.16 -11.69 4.50
N LEU A 48 -1.87 -10.90 5.55
CA LEU A 48 -0.63 -10.93 6.33
C LEU A 48 -0.22 -12.36 6.73
N ASP A 49 -1.18 -13.26 6.82
CA ASP A 49 -1.03 -14.68 7.16
C ASP A 49 0.00 -15.41 6.30
N ARG A 50 0.19 -15.05 5.02
CA ARG A 50 1.18 -15.71 4.15
C ARG A 50 2.60 -15.18 4.29
N ILE A 51 2.79 -13.99 4.87
CA ILE A 51 4.13 -13.42 5.08
C ILE A 51 4.62 -13.65 6.51
N ASN A 52 3.73 -13.68 7.51
CA ASN A 52 4.12 -14.04 8.87
C ASN A 52 4.74 -15.43 8.96
N MET A 53 4.40 -16.36 8.05
CA MET A 53 5.13 -17.62 7.94
C MET A 53 6.59 -17.34 7.54
N LYS A 54 6.85 -16.66 6.40
CA LYS A 54 8.19 -16.26 5.90
C LYS A 54 8.93 -15.16 6.69
N THR A 55 8.52 -14.81 7.90
CA THR A 55 9.34 -13.98 8.80
C THR A 55 9.65 -14.71 10.09
N VAL A 56 8.72 -15.54 10.57
CA VAL A 56 8.97 -16.46 11.69
C VAL A 56 9.87 -17.60 11.22
N GLU A 57 9.81 -17.95 9.94
CA GLU A 57 10.86 -18.75 9.32
C GLU A 57 12.22 -18.14 9.78
N ILE A 58 12.51 -16.84 9.56
CA ILE A 58 13.71 -15.92 9.58
C ILE A 58 14.74 -16.29 10.57
N GLU A 59 14.18 -16.68 11.69
CA GLU A 59 14.74 -16.58 13.01
C GLU A 59 14.87 -17.97 13.62
N GLN A 60 14.30 -18.99 12.99
CA GLN A 60 14.11 -20.31 13.58
C GLN A 60 14.72 -21.47 12.78
N ASN A 61 15.55 -21.13 11.79
CA ASN A 61 16.58 -22.03 11.26
C ASN A 61 17.98 -21.38 11.11
N GLN A 62 18.25 -20.09 11.31
CA GLN A 62 17.46 -18.87 11.08
C GLN A 62 16.87 -18.92 9.65
N GLN A 63 15.53 -18.99 9.50
CA GLN A 63 14.76 -19.17 8.25
C GLN A 63 14.19 -20.54 7.88
N TYR A 64 13.15 -21.02 8.62
CA TYR A 64 12.38 -22.28 8.42
C TYR A 64 12.11 -22.64 6.94
N PRO A 65 11.90 -23.94 6.67
CA PRO A 65 11.20 -24.41 5.50
C PRO A 65 9.98 -25.26 5.91
N PHE A 66 8.77 -24.90 5.48
CA PHE A 66 7.67 -25.89 5.39
C PHE A 66 6.97 -25.90 4.03
N ILE A 67 7.01 -27.07 3.43
CA ILE A 67 6.41 -27.47 2.16
C ILE A 67 4.89 -27.58 2.37
N CYS A 68 4.05 -27.05 1.47
CA CYS A 68 2.66 -27.52 1.39
C CYS A 68 2.21 -27.78 -0.05
N SER A 69 1.63 -28.97 -0.20
CA SER A 69 1.09 -29.58 -1.41
C SER A 69 -0.17 -28.86 -1.88
N THR A 70 -0.22 -28.51 -3.16
CA THR A 70 -1.44 -28.03 -3.83
C THR A 70 -2.36 -29.20 -4.13
N ASN A 71 -3.65 -29.10 -3.78
CA ASN A 71 -4.67 -30.01 -4.31
C ASN A 71 -5.53 -29.34 -5.40
N SER A 72 -5.84 -30.14 -6.40
CA SER A 72 -6.01 -29.84 -7.83
C SER A 72 -7.32 -29.19 -8.27
N LYS A 73 -8.14 -28.62 -7.37
CA LYS A 73 -9.50 -28.20 -7.73
C LYS A 73 -9.78 -26.78 -7.23
N GLY A 74 -9.25 -25.83 -7.98
CA GLY A 74 -9.68 -24.44 -7.91
C GLY A 74 -11.14 -24.32 -8.34
N ILE A 75 -12.00 -23.86 -7.43
CA ILE A 75 -13.16 -22.99 -7.60
C ILE A 75 -13.74 -22.80 -6.21
N THR A 76 -13.84 -21.55 -5.75
CA THR A 76 -14.90 -21.16 -4.81
C THR A 76 -15.51 -19.86 -5.35
N HIS A 77 -16.76 -19.96 -5.82
CA HIS A 77 -17.61 -18.82 -6.18
C HIS A 77 -18.19 -18.18 -4.90
N ILE A 78 -18.62 -16.91 -4.96
CA ILE A 78 -20.03 -16.48 -4.78
C ILE A 78 -20.16 -14.93 -4.84
N ILE A 79 -21.12 -14.49 -5.68
CA ILE A 79 -21.63 -13.15 -6.12
C ILE A 79 -20.66 -12.21 -6.83
#